data_AF-A0A8T4Q0L2-F1
#
_entry.id   AF-A0A8T4Q0L2-F1
#
_cell.length_a   1.000
_cell.length_b   1.000
_cell.length_c   1.000
_cell.angle_alpha   90.00
_cell.angle_beta   90.00
_cell.angle_gamma   90.00
#
_symmetry.space_group_name_H-M   'P 1'
#
loop_
_entity.id
_entity.type
_entity.pdbx_description
1 polymer ?
#
loop_
_entity_poly.entity_id
_entity_poly.type
_entity_poly.pdbx_seq_one_letter_code
_entity_poly.pdbx_strand_id
1 'polypeptide(L)' 'MVKKYGIKAAPTIILSEEASVYNVLNGIWSQVGTVESDGVYVFRNIEVIGEIYKDLSSDKIIEPPKTQE' A
#
# COMPACT_ATOMS: atom_id res chain seq x y z
N MET A 1 -11.65 6.36 -5.52
CA MET A 1 -10.75 5.43 -4.80
C MET A 1 -9.64 6.16 -4.06
N VAL A 2 -8.80 6.96 -4.73
CA VAL A 2 -7.70 7.74 -4.08
C VAL A 2 -8.16 8.53 -2.86
N LYS A 3 -9.20 9.38 -3.00
CA LYS A 3 -9.75 10.14 -1.87
C LYS A 3 -10.43 9.26 -0.81
N LYS A 4 -11.19 8.24 -1.25
CA LYS A 4 -11.94 7.33 -0.36
C LYS A 4 -11.01 6.66 0.66
N TYR A 5 -9.86 6.18 0.19
CA TYR A 5 -8.92 5.43 1.01
C TYR A 5 -7.70 6.25 1.42
N GLY A 6 -7.64 7.55 1.13
CA GLY A 6 -6.47 8.39 1.45
C GLY A 6 -5.16 7.85 0.86
N ILE A 7 -5.18 7.42 -0.40
CA ILE A 7 -4.00 6.87 -1.08
C ILE A 7 -2.99 8.00 -1.29
N LYS A 8 -1.75 7.79 -0.81
CA LYS A 8 -0.67 8.78 -0.88
C LYS A 8 0.39 8.46 -1.92
N ALA A 9 0.42 7.22 -2.44
CA ALA A 9 1.43 6.79 -3.39
C ALA A 9 0.80 5.99 -4.54
N ALA A 10 1.36 6.13 -5.75
CA ALA A 10 0.99 5.35 -6.92
C ALA A 10 2.23 4.77 -7.62
N PRO A 11 2.20 3.49 -8.08
CA PRO A 11 1.09 2.55 -7.93
C PRO A 11 0.84 2.11 -6.47
N THR A 12 -0.33 1.54 -6.19
CA THR A 12 -0.66 0.96 -4.87
C THR A 12 -1.52 -0.30 -5.05
N ILE A 13 -1.60 -1.12 -4.01
CA ILE A 13 -2.39 -2.35 -3.99
C ILE A 13 -3.62 -2.13 -3.11
N ILE A 14 -4.78 -2.51 -3.65
CA ILE A 14 -6.05 -2.53 -2.94
C ILE A 14 -6.66 -3.91 -3.16
N LEU A 15 -6.96 -4.62 -2.07
CA LEU A 15 -7.64 -5.91 -2.13
C LEU A 15 -9.03 -5.77 -1.52
N SER A 16 -10.00 -6.45 -2.12
CA SER A 16 -11.37 -6.46 -1.63
C SER A 16 -11.48 -7.21 -0.29
N GLU A 17 -12.63 -7.09 0.37
CA GLU A 17 -12.87 -7.71 1.68
C GLU A 17 -12.75 -9.24 1.66
N GLU A 18 -12.98 -9.88 0.51
CA GLU A 18 -12.83 -11.32 0.31
C GLU A 18 -11.38 -11.79 0.49
N ALA A 19 -10.40 -10.90 0.43
CA ALA A 19 -9.01 -11.23 0.76
C ALA A 19 -8.86 -11.71 2.21
N SER A 20 -9.82 -11.38 3.09
CA SER A 20 -9.87 -11.85 4.48
C SER A 20 -9.96 -13.37 4.63
N VAL A 21 -10.38 -14.12 3.60
CA VAL A 21 -10.40 -15.59 3.64
C VAL A 21 -9.00 -16.20 3.74
N TYR A 22 -7.96 -15.45 3.36
CA TYR A 22 -6.57 -15.88 3.43
C TYR A 22 -5.98 -15.50 4.80
N ASN A 23 -6.11 -16.36 5.81
CA ASN A 23 -5.64 -16.11 7.17
C ASN A 23 -4.18 -15.64 7.27
N VAL A 24 -3.31 -16.17 6.41
CA VAL A 24 -1.89 -15.76 6.35
C VAL A 24 -1.78 -14.29 5.98
N LEU A 25 -2.59 -13.82 5.02
CA LEU A 25 -2.63 -12.41 4.62
C LEU A 25 -3.03 -11.53 5.81
N ASN A 26 -4.09 -11.91 6.55
CA ASN A 26 -4.53 -11.17 7.73
C ASN A 26 -3.43 -11.04 8.79
N GLY A 27 -2.66 -12.12 8.99
CA GLY A 27 -1.57 -12.14 9.96
C GLY A 27 -0.39 -11.23 9.60
N ILE A 28 -0.19 -10.93 8.31
CA ILE A 28 0.96 -10.14 7.85
C ILE A 28 0.57 -8.73 7.38
N TRP A 29 -0.70 -8.47 7.08
CA TRP A 29 -1.11 -7.23 6.41
C TRP A 29 -0.78 -5.98 7.22
N SER A 30 -0.87 -6.05 8.55
CA SER A 30 -0.53 -4.94 9.45
C SER A 30 0.94 -4.47 9.33
N GLN A 31 1.82 -5.27 8.73
CA GLN A 31 3.22 -4.89 8.48
C GLN A 31 3.36 -3.92 7.30
N VAL A 32 2.39 -3.91 6.38
CA VAL A 32 2.50 -3.20 5.10
C VAL A 32 1.30 -2.32 4.75
N GLY A 33 0.17 -2.50 5.42
CA GLY A 33 -1.10 -1.86 5.09
C GLY A 33 -2.08 -1.80 6.24
N THR A 34 -3.28 -1.34 5.92
CA THR A 34 -4.43 -1.25 6.82
C THR A 34 -5.63 -1.99 6.24
N VAL A 35 -6.54 -2.43 7.11
CA VAL A 35 -7.87 -2.87 6.73
C VAL A 35 -8.84 -1.76 7.09
N GLU A 36 -9.59 -1.26 6.12
CA GLU A 36 -10.51 -0.15 6.27
C GLU A 36 -11.84 -0.61 6.90
N SER A 37 -12.69 0.33 7.31
CA SER A 37 -13.97 -0.01 7.97
C SER A 37 -14.94 -0.78 7.06
N ASP A 38 -14.76 -0.73 5.74
CA ASP A 38 -15.51 -1.49 4.75
C ASP A 38 -14.82 -2.81 4.36
N GLY A 39 -13.88 -3.30 5.17
CA GLY A 39 -13.19 -4.58 4.98
C GLY A 39 -12.10 -4.57 3.91
N VAL A 40 -11.93 -3.46 3.18
CA VAL A 40 -10.94 -3.35 2.10
C VAL A 40 -9.52 -3.21 2.65
N TYR A 41 -8.60 -3.95 2.05
CA TYR A 41 -7.18 -3.97 2.40
C TYR A 41 -6.46 -2.93 1.55
N VAL A 42 -5.85 -1.93 2.20
CA VAL A 42 -5.14 -0.85 1.52
C VAL A 42 -3.66 -0.90 1.89
N PHE A 43 -2.82 -1.02 0.88
CA PHE A 43 -1.37 -0.99 1.05
C PHE A 43 -0.88 0.44 1.36
N ARG A 44 -0.10 0.58 2.44
CA ARG A 44 0.33 1.89 2.97
C ARG A 44 1.83 2.12 2.89
N ASN A 45 2.61 1.05 2.94
CA ASN A 45 4.06 1.13 3.06
C ASN A 45 4.77 0.89 1.71
N ILE A 46 4.66 1.88 0.80
CA ILE A 46 5.19 1.78 -0.56
C ILE A 46 6.71 1.60 -0.63
N GLU A 47 7.42 2.08 0.39
CA GLU A 47 8.88 2.00 0.48
C GLU A 47 9.39 0.55 0.55
N VAL A 48 8.57 -0.38 1.05
CA VAL A 48 8.92 -1.82 1.12
C VAL A 48 9.01 -2.47 -0.26
N ILE A 49 8.35 -1.91 -1.27
CA ILE A 49 8.44 -2.43 -2.64
C ILE A 49 9.84 -2.14 -3.22
N GLY A 50 10.49 -1.05 -2.80
CA GLY A 50 11.81 -0.69 -3.33
C GLY A 50 11.79 -0.26 -4.79
N GLU A 51 10.63 0.17 -5.31
CA GLU A 51 10.45 0.62 -6.69
C GLU A 51 10.11 2.11 -6.76
N ILE A 52 10.28 2.71 -7.94
CA ILE A 52 9.91 4.11 -8.20
C ILE A 52 8.40 4.28 -8.00
N TYR A 53 8.01 5.30 -7.24
CA TYR A 53 6.60 5.65 -7.05
C TYR A 53 6.37 7.15 -7.10
N LYS A 54 5.14 7.56 -7.38
CA LYS A 54 4.70 8.95 -7.29
C LYS A 54 4.04 9.19 -5.94
N ASP A 55 4.55 10.13 -5.16
CA ASP A 55 3.84 10.67 -4.00
C ASP A 55 2.74 11.62 -4.50
N LEU A 56 1.48 11.22 -4.27
CA LEU A 56 0.29 11.95 -4.66
C LEU A 56 0.00 13.15 -3.76
N SER A 57 0.63 13.23 -2.58
CA SER A 57 0.49 14.35 -1.64
C SER A 57 1.36 15.53 -2.07
N SER A 58 2.57 15.24 -2.58
CA SER A 58 3.55 16.24 -3.00
C SER A 58 3.69 16.39 -4.52
N ASP A 59 3.03 15.52 -5.29
CA ASP A 59 3.11 15.42 -6.75
C ASP A 59 4.52 15.08 -7.29
N LYS A 60 5.39 14.49 -6.45
CA LYS A 60 6.77 14.16 -6.79
C LYS A 60 6.96 12.69 -7.13
N ILE A 61 7.90 12.42 -8.04
CA ILE A 61 8.42 11.07 -8.28
C ILE A 61 9.52 10.81 -7.25
N ILE A 62 9.43 9.70 -6.54
CA ILE A 62 10.38 9.25 -5.53
C ILE A 62 11.12 8.03 -6.07
N GLU A 63 12.44 8.13 -6.11
CA GLU A 63 13.33 7.02 -6.38
C GLU A 63 13.77 6.42 -5.04
N PRO A 64 13.54 5.13 -4.80
CA PRO A 64 13.99 4.49 -3.57
C PRO A 64 15.52 4.48 -3.51
N PRO A 65 16.11 4.51 -2.31
CA PRO A 65 17.55 4.39 -2.18
C PRO A 65 18.00 3.09 -2.85
N LYS A 66 19.02 3.18 -3.73
CA LYS A 66 19.62 1.98 -4.33
C LYS A 66 20.11 1.09 -3.19
N THR A 67 19.48 -0.07 -3.01
CA THR A 67 20.02 -1.13 -2.18
C THR A 67 21.42 -1.42 -2.71
N GLN A 68 22.46 -1.05 -1.95
CA GLN A 68 23.82 -1.46 -2.27
C GLN A 68 23.88 -2.96 -2.02
N GLU A 69 24.05 -3.74 -3.08
CA GLU A 69 24.36 -5.19 -3.02
C GLU A 69 25.69 -5.46 -2.32
#